data_AF-K2CN51-F1
#
_entry.id   AF-K2CN51-F1
#
_cell.length_a   1.000
_cell.length_b   1.000
_cell.length_c   1.000
_cell.angle_alpha   90.00
_cell.angle_beta   90.00
_cell.angle_gamma   90.00
#
_symmetry.space_group_name_H-M   'P 1'
#
loop_
_entity.id
_entity.type
_entity.pdbx_description
1 polymer ?
#
loop_
_entity_poly.entity_id
_entity_poly.type
_entity_poly.pdbx_seq_one_letter_code
_entity_poly.pdbx_strand_id
1 'polypeptide(L)'
;MFSLFIGSILQFFVASTNQGVISPLGDQNMLSRHELSLETRYPDSFVNDVMKKNILLTVDYMGGGFTIEPGQTVSFHDVKLPKYEAATPLLSVHFSGAEGFLSDGWIVGDGVCHLASLISWVAKDAGLTVEAPTNHDFREIPEIPKEQGVSVYSNPFQRLRSEPQNLYILNSLSHPVEFVFDYDGEVL
;
A
#
# COMPACT_ATOMS: atom_id res chain seq x y z
N MET A 1 29.26 1.29 -69.57
CA MET A 1 28.89 2.38 -68.63
C MET A 1 27.65 1.95 -67.87
N PHE A 2 27.82 1.32 -66.71
CA PHE A 2 26.73 0.98 -65.79
C PHE A 2 26.77 2.00 -64.65
N SER A 3 25.69 2.77 -64.49
CA SER A 3 25.54 3.75 -63.41
C SER A 3 24.79 3.08 -62.26
N LEU A 4 25.45 2.97 -61.10
CA LEU A 4 24.84 2.57 -59.83
C LEU A 4 24.11 3.79 -59.23
N PHE A 5 22.81 3.65 -58.95
CA PHE A 5 22.11 4.55 -58.04
C PHE A 5 22.14 3.95 -56.63
N ILE A 6 22.82 4.63 -55.72
CA ILE A 6 22.85 4.33 -54.28
C ILE A 6 21.62 4.99 -53.66
N GLY A 7 20.71 4.20 -53.11
CA GLY A 7 19.59 4.68 -52.31
C GLY A 7 20.04 5.00 -50.89
N SER A 8 19.94 6.26 -50.47
CA SER A 8 20.05 6.66 -49.07
C SER A 8 18.68 6.51 -48.40
N ILE A 9 18.58 5.57 -47.46
CA ILE A 9 17.44 5.44 -46.54
C ILE A 9 17.64 6.48 -45.43
N LEU A 10 16.78 7.50 -45.42
CA LEU A 10 16.70 8.48 -44.34
C LEU A 10 15.94 7.84 -43.17
N GLN A 11 16.65 7.44 -42.11
CA GLN A 11 16.03 6.98 -40.87
C GLN A 11 15.60 8.21 -40.05
N PHE A 12 14.28 8.38 -39.85
CA PHE A 12 13.75 9.32 -38.87
C PHE A 12 13.77 8.65 -37.49
N PHE A 13 14.56 9.21 -36.57
CA PHE A 13 14.40 8.96 -35.14
C PHE A 13 13.33 9.91 -34.62
N VAL A 14 12.16 9.37 -34.24
CA VAL A 14 11.22 10.10 -33.38
C VAL A 14 11.72 9.91 -31.95
N ALA A 15 12.30 10.95 -31.38
CA ALA A 15 12.56 11.03 -29.95
C ALA A 15 11.21 11.08 -29.23
N SER A 16 10.78 9.95 -28.66
CA SER A 16 9.62 9.88 -27.77
C SER A 16 10.01 10.55 -26.46
N THR A 17 9.70 11.84 -26.32
CA THR A 17 9.73 12.51 -25.03
C THR A 17 8.55 12.01 -24.22
N ASN A 18 8.83 11.11 -23.27
CA ASN A 18 7.88 10.61 -22.28
C ASN A 18 7.53 11.76 -21.32
N GLN A 19 6.74 12.72 -21.78
CA GLN A 19 6.05 13.68 -20.93
C GLN A 19 4.72 13.04 -20.57
N GLY A 20 4.62 12.58 -19.33
CA GLY A 20 3.39 12.07 -18.76
C GLY A 20 2.24 13.03 -19.05
N VAL A 21 1.25 12.52 -19.76
CA VAL A 21 0.01 13.26 -20.04
C VAL A 21 -0.74 13.33 -18.72
N ILE A 22 -0.52 14.42 -17.97
CA ILE A 22 -1.38 14.76 -16.84
C ILE A 22 -2.72 15.19 -17.46
N SER A 23 -3.72 14.32 -17.41
CA SER A 23 -5.07 14.67 -17.87
C SER A 23 -5.58 15.83 -17.00
N PRO A 24 -5.98 16.97 -17.59
CA PRO A 24 -6.48 18.13 -16.85
C PRO A 24 -7.92 17.96 -16.33
N LEU A 25 -8.52 16.80 -16.55
CA LEU A 25 -9.77 16.39 -15.92
C LEU A 25 -9.39 15.52 -14.74
N GLY A 26 -9.34 16.11 -13.54
CA GLY A 26 -9.19 15.34 -12.30
C GLY A 26 -10.17 14.18 -12.31
N ASP A 27 -9.68 13.00 -11.94
CA ASP A 27 -10.44 11.76 -11.99
C ASP A 27 -11.71 11.94 -11.16
N GLN A 28 -12.85 12.09 -11.85
CA GLN A 28 -14.12 12.50 -11.25
C GLN A 28 -14.64 11.49 -10.22
N ASN A 29 -13.98 10.33 -10.09
CA ASN A 29 -14.32 9.25 -9.19
C ASN A 29 -13.28 9.03 -8.07
N MET A 30 -12.19 9.80 -8.02
CA MET A 30 -11.19 9.65 -6.97
C MET A 30 -11.69 10.27 -5.66
N LEU A 31 -11.88 9.43 -4.63
CA LEU A 31 -12.36 9.86 -3.32
C LEU A 31 -11.26 10.51 -2.47
N SER A 32 -10.05 9.97 -2.53
CA SER A 32 -8.86 10.51 -1.85
C SER A 32 -7.59 9.92 -2.47
N ARG A 33 -6.45 10.57 -2.23
CA ARG A 33 -5.11 10.10 -2.62
C ARG A 33 -4.10 10.63 -1.61
N HIS A 34 -3.21 9.75 -1.18
CA HIS A 34 -2.04 10.07 -0.36
C HIS A 34 -0.85 9.28 -0.87
N GLU A 35 0.34 9.74 -0.50
CA GLU A 35 1.60 9.17 -0.97
C GLU A 35 2.51 8.88 0.23
N LEU A 36 3.34 7.86 0.09
CA LEU A 36 4.32 7.45 1.07
C LEU A 36 5.67 7.25 0.38
N SER A 37 6.68 8.03 0.78
CA SER A 37 8.06 7.85 0.28
C SER A 37 8.59 6.48 0.69
N LEU A 38 9.12 5.72 -0.27
CA LEU A 38 9.77 4.43 -0.01
C LEU A 38 11.26 4.55 0.37
N GLU A 39 11.86 5.74 0.23
CA GLU A 39 13.32 5.92 0.27
C GLU A 39 13.85 6.60 1.54
N THR A 40 13.06 7.45 2.19
CA THR A 40 13.58 8.42 3.16
C THR A 40 12.96 8.29 4.56
N ARG A 41 12.86 7.07 5.08
CA ARG A 41 12.25 6.82 6.41
C ARG A 41 13.24 6.83 7.56
N TYR A 42 14.44 6.33 7.30
CA TYR A 42 15.51 6.20 8.26
C TYR A 42 16.82 6.74 7.68
N PRO A 43 17.75 7.17 8.55
CA PRO A 43 19.11 7.52 8.12
C PRO A 43 19.86 6.32 7.49
N ASP A 44 19.50 5.10 7.89
CA ASP A 44 20.11 3.88 7.38
C ASP A 44 19.36 3.36 6.14
N SER A 45 20.04 3.36 4.99
CA SER A 45 19.48 2.89 3.72
C SER A 45 19.12 1.41 3.75
N PHE A 46 19.81 0.59 4.55
CA PHE A 46 19.46 -0.84 4.70
C PHE A 46 18.06 -1.00 5.32
N VAL A 47 17.73 -0.19 6.33
CA VAL A 47 16.41 -0.20 6.96
C VAL A 47 15.35 0.23 5.95
N ASN A 48 15.61 1.29 5.18
CA ASN A 48 14.68 1.75 4.13
C ASN A 48 14.45 0.65 3.08
N ASP A 49 15.50 -0.03 2.63
CA ASP A 49 15.40 -1.14 1.65
C ASP A 49 14.55 -2.30 2.18
N VAL A 50 14.73 -2.69 3.45
CA VAL A 50 13.93 -3.74 4.09
C VAL A 50 12.46 -3.34 4.13
N MET A 51 12.16 -2.14 4.60
CA MET A 51 10.78 -1.65 4.71
C MET A 51 10.12 -1.51 3.35
N LYS A 52 10.84 -0.96 2.36
CA LYS A 52 10.40 -0.87 0.97
C LYS A 52 9.99 -2.23 0.44
N LYS A 53 10.84 -3.25 0.61
CA LYS A 53 10.54 -4.62 0.16
C LYS A 53 9.32 -5.22 0.86
N ASN A 54 9.20 -5.04 2.18
CA ASN A 54 8.06 -5.56 2.94
C ASN A 54 6.75 -4.87 2.57
N ILE A 55 6.77 -3.54 2.35
CA ILE A 55 5.60 -2.77 1.89
C ILE A 55 5.16 -3.26 0.52
N LEU A 56 6.09 -3.34 -0.44
CA LEU A 56 5.78 -3.77 -1.80
C LEU A 56 5.33 -5.24 -1.86
N LEU A 57 5.93 -6.12 -1.05
CA LEU A 57 5.47 -7.50 -0.91
C LEU A 57 4.04 -7.57 -0.36
N THR A 58 3.69 -6.67 0.58
CA THR A 58 2.32 -6.61 1.12
C THR A 58 1.33 -6.15 0.05
N VAL A 59 1.69 -5.15 -0.77
CA VAL A 59 0.88 -4.71 -1.92
C VAL A 59 0.73 -5.83 -2.96
N ASP A 60 1.78 -6.60 -3.22
CA ASP A 60 1.74 -7.77 -4.11
C ASP A 60 0.78 -8.86 -3.59
N TYR A 61 0.79 -9.14 -2.27
CA TYR A 61 -0.19 -10.03 -1.66
C TYR A 61 -1.63 -9.54 -1.77
N MET A 62 -1.87 -8.23 -1.87
CA MET A 62 -3.19 -7.66 -2.17
C MET A 62 -3.52 -7.71 -3.67
N GLY A 63 -2.57 -8.03 -4.55
CA GLY A 63 -2.76 -8.00 -6.00
C GLY A 63 -2.73 -6.58 -6.59
N GLY A 64 -2.06 -5.63 -5.94
CA GLY A 64 -1.95 -4.24 -6.39
C GLY A 64 -3.15 -3.34 -6.05
N GLY A 65 -4.16 -3.88 -5.38
CA GLY A 65 -5.36 -3.13 -4.99
C GLY A 65 -6.46 -4.04 -4.46
N PHE A 66 -7.54 -3.46 -3.94
CA PHE A 66 -8.70 -4.23 -3.47
C PHE A 66 -9.97 -3.40 -3.52
N THR A 67 -11.11 -4.07 -3.61
CA THR A 67 -12.44 -3.43 -3.60
C THR A 67 -13.18 -3.77 -2.32
N ILE A 68 -13.83 -2.77 -1.72
CA ILE A 68 -14.77 -2.95 -0.61
C ILE A 68 -16.18 -2.66 -1.13
N GLU A 69 -17.05 -3.66 -1.12
CA GLU A 69 -18.45 -3.54 -1.54
C GLU A 69 -19.28 -2.71 -0.53
N PRO A 70 -20.39 -2.07 -0.95
CA PRO A 70 -21.29 -1.38 -0.04
C PRO A 70 -21.73 -2.24 1.14
N GLY A 71 -21.55 -1.73 2.37
CA GLY A 71 -21.86 -2.42 3.61
C GLY A 71 -20.86 -3.51 4.02
N GLN A 72 -19.83 -3.78 3.21
CA GLN A 72 -18.79 -4.74 3.55
C GLN A 72 -17.81 -4.14 4.56
N THR A 73 -17.39 -4.96 5.53
CA THR A 73 -16.25 -4.67 6.39
C THR A 73 -15.08 -5.56 6.01
N VAL A 74 -13.90 -4.96 5.87
CA VAL A 74 -12.64 -5.69 5.69
C VAL A 74 -11.76 -5.53 6.92
N SER A 75 -10.88 -6.51 7.15
CA SER A 75 -9.79 -6.42 8.12
C SER A 75 -8.46 -6.53 7.39
N PHE A 76 -7.39 -5.92 7.90
CA PHE A 76 -6.08 -5.95 7.25
C PHE A 76 -5.50 -7.37 7.22
N HIS A 77 -5.62 -8.10 8.33
CA HIS A 77 -5.30 -9.54 8.39
C HIS A 77 -6.42 -10.36 9.04
N ASP A 78 -6.29 -11.68 9.00
CA ASP A 78 -7.30 -12.69 9.38
C ASP A 78 -7.45 -12.95 10.88
N VAL A 79 -6.47 -12.59 11.71
CA VAL A 79 -6.59 -12.61 13.17
C VAL A 79 -7.39 -11.39 13.67
N LYS A 80 -8.70 -11.56 13.82
CA LYS A 80 -9.68 -10.48 14.03
C LYS A 80 -10.22 -10.41 15.45
N LEU A 81 -10.58 -9.20 15.89
CA LEU A 81 -11.40 -9.00 17.08
C LEU A 81 -12.74 -9.73 16.94
N PRO A 82 -13.32 -10.26 18.04
CA PRO A 82 -14.59 -10.97 17.99
C PRO A 82 -15.75 -10.19 17.33
N LYS A 83 -15.81 -8.87 17.53
CA LYS A 83 -16.85 -8.01 16.92
C LYS A 83 -16.71 -7.86 15.39
N TYR A 84 -15.57 -8.24 14.82
CA TYR A 84 -15.26 -8.20 13.40
C TYR A 84 -15.07 -9.60 12.80
N GLU A 85 -15.56 -10.66 13.43
CA GLU A 85 -15.40 -12.03 12.93
C GLU A 85 -15.92 -12.21 11.49
N ALA A 86 -16.95 -11.46 11.09
CA ALA A 86 -17.51 -11.48 9.74
C ALA A 86 -16.71 -10.64 8.71
N ALA A 87 -15.72 -9.85 9.15
CA ALA A 87 -14.93 -9.04 8.23
C ALA A 87 -14.08 -9.92 7.30
N THR A 88 -14.03 -9.53 6.02
CA THR A 88 -13.19 -10.19 5.02
C THR A 88 -11.73 -9.76 5.20
N PRO A 89 -10.78 -10.67 5.44
CA PRO A 89 -9.39 -10.27 5.52
C PRO A 89 -8.85 -9.88 4.13
N LEU A 90 -8.16 -8.74 4.06
CA LEU A 90 -7.40 -8.33 2.88
C LEU A 90 -6.18 -9.23 2.68
N LEU A 91 -5.60 -9.69 3.78
CA LEU A 91 -4.42 -10.56 3.77
C LEU A 91 -4.65 -11.79 4.66
N SER A 92 -4.16 -12.93 4.19
CA SER A 92 -4.05 -14.16 5.00
C SER A 92 -2.59 -14.49 5.36
N VAL A 93 -1.70 -13.51 5.26
CA VAL A 93 -0.29 -13.63 5.67
C VAL A 93 -0.06 -13.11 7.08
N HIS A 94 1.01 -13.58 7.71
CA HIS A 94 1.37 -13.33 9.11
C HIS A 94 2.70 -12.58 9.27
N PHE A 95 3.16 -11.91 8.20
CA PHE A 95 4.35 -11.05 8.19
C PHE A 95 5.62 -11.76 8.66
N SER A 96 5.75 -13.05 8.35
CA SER A 96 6.85 -13.90 8.78
C SER A 96 7.90 -14.13 7.70
N GLY A 97 9.10 -14.56 8.10
CA GLY A 97 10.17 -14.86 7.15
C GLY A 97 9.85 -16.04 6.23
N ALA A 98 8.99 -16.95 6.66
CA ALA A 98 8.50 -18.05 5.83
C ALA A 98 7.60 -17.57 4.67
N GLU A 99 7.04 -16.36 4.81
CA GLU A 99 6.21 -15.68 3.82
C GLU A 99 7.01 -14.63 3.03
N GLY A 100 8.35 -14.64 3.14
CA GLY A 100 9.23 -13.76 2.38
C GLY A 100 9.48 -12.39 3.00
N PHE A 101 8.87 -12.08 4.16
CA PHE A 101 9.13 -10.82 4.85
C PHE A 101 10.55 -10.78 5.42
N LEU A 102 11.16 -9.60 5.31
CA LEU A 102 12.50 -9.31 5.77
C LEU A 102 12.50 -8.67 7.15
N SER A 103 13.64 -8.74 7.83
CA SER A 103 13.89 -8.06 9.10
C SER A 103 15.05 -7.08 8.94
N ASP A 104 14.94 -5.94 9.62
CA ASP A 104 16.02 -4.96 9.74
C ASP A 104 17.00 -5.29 10.89
N GLY A 105 16.74 -6.40 11.62
CA GLY A 105 17.45 -6.80 12.83
C GLY A 105 16.60 -6.74 14.10
N TRP A 106 15.42 -6.12 14.08
CA TRP A 106 14.52 -6.01 15.23
C TRP A 106 13.30 -6.91 15.12
N ILE A 107 12.46 -6.70 14.10
CA ILE A 107 11.26 -7.50 13.85
C ILE A 107 11.20 -7.92 12.38
N VAL A 108 10.45 -8.97 12.09
CA VAL A 108 10.16 -9.37 10.70
C VAL A 108 8.91 -8.62 10.25
N GLY A 109 8.91 -8.12 9.00
CA GLY A 109 7.77 -7.39 8.46
C GLY A 109 7.76 -5.90 8.77
N ASP A 110 8.92 -5.30 9.10
CA ASP A 110 9.03 -3.84 9.24
C ASP A 110 8.48 -3.13 7.99
N GLY A 111 7.73 -2.05 8.20
CA GLY A 111 7.06 -1.29 7.14
C GLY A 111 5.60 -1.68 6.89
N VAL A 112 5.15 -2.89 7.28
CA VAL A 112 3.73 -3.30 7.11
C VAL A 112 2.77 -2.34 7.82
N CYS A 113 3.11 -1.89 9.03
CA CYS A 113 2.34 -0.89 9.76
C CYS A 113 2.31 0.48 9.05
N HIS A 114 3.32 0.84 8.27
CA HIS A 114 3.33 2.09 7.50
C HIS A 114 2.31 2.03 6.37
N LEU A 115 2.25 0.91 5.64
CA LEU A 115 1.23 0.69 4.62
C LEU A 115 -0.18 0.70 5.21
N ALA A 116 -0.40 0.00 6.33
CA ALA A 116 -1.69 0.01 7.00
C ALA A 116 -2.09 1.42 7.48
N SER A 117 -1.12 2.22 7.92
CA SER A 117 -1.36 3.63 8.31
C SER A 117 -1.73 4.49 7.10
N LEU A 118 -1.10 4.28 5.93
CA LEU A 118 -1.45 4.97 4.69
C LEU A 118 -2.88 4.61 4.25
N ILE A 119 -3.23 3.33 4.27
CA ILE A 119 -4.58 2.85 3.92
C ILE A 119 -5.62 3.43 4.88
N SER A 120 -5.33 3.44 6.19
CA SER A 120 -6.19 4.06 7.21
C SER A 120 -6.45 5.53 6.93
N TRP A 121 -5.42 6.28 6.55
CA TRP A 121 -5.53 7.69 6.20
C TRP A 121 -6.37 7.90 4.94
N VAL A 122 -6.05 7.21 3.84
CA VAL A 122 -6.80 7.25 2.58
C VAL A 122 -8.28 6.90 2.81
N ALA A 123 -8.55 5.83 3.55
CA ALA A 123 -9.91 5.37 3.83
C ALA A 123 -10.74 6.40 4.62
N LYS A 124 -10.15 7.03 5.64
CA LYS A 124 -10.84 8.09 6.41
C LYS A 124 -11.14 9.30 5.54
N ASP A 125 -10.19 9.76 4.74
CA ASP A 125 -10.38 10.92 3.86
C ASP A 125 -11.37 10.63 2.73
N ALA A 126 -11.49 9.37 2.30
CA ALA A 126 -12.52 8.90 1.37
C ALA A 126 -13.93 8.78 2.01
N GLY A 127 -14.07 9.05 3.31
CA GLY A 127 -15.34 8.98 4.03
C GLY A 127 -15.77 7.57 4.45
N LEU A 128 -14.85 6.60 4.48
CA LEU A 128 -15.11 5.26 5.02
C LEU A 128 -15.04 5.26 6.54
N THR A 129 -15.71 4.30 7.17
CA THR A 129 -15.61 4.11 8.62
C THR A 129 -14.38 3.26 8.92
N VAL A 130 -13.45 3.78 9.73
CA VAL A 130 -12.17 3.12 10.03
C VAL A 130 -12.01 2.91 11.53
N GLU A 131 -11.58 1.72 11.93
CA GLU A 131 -11.16 1.41 13.29
C GLU A 131 -9.79 0.73 13.29
N ALA A 132 -8.87 1.28 14.10
CA ALA A 132 -7.58 0.68 14.42
C ALA A 132 -7.41 0.69 15.94
N PRO A 133 -7.64 -0.44 16.65
CA PRO A 133 -7.68 -0.44 18.12
C PRO A 133 -6.33 -0.10 18.77
N THR A 134 -5.22 -0.35 18.06
CA THR A 134 -3.87 -0.01 18.51
C THR A 134 -3.23 0.95 17.52
N ASN A 135 -2.81 2.12 18.00
CA ASN A 135 -2.13 3.13 17.20
C ASN A 135 -0.63 2.81 17.08
N HIS A 136 -0.03 3.14 15.93
CA HIS A 136 1.42 3.16 15.76
C HIS A 136 2.00 4.50 16.26
N ASP A 137 2.21 4.62 17.57
CA ASP A 137 2.68 5.84 18.21
C ASP A 137 4.11 5.76 18.75
N PHE A 138 4.75 4.60 18.61
CA PHE A 138 6.11 4.33 19.09
C PHE A 138 7.20 4.96 18.22
N ARG A 139 6.88 5.28 16.96
CA ARG A 139 7.76 5.99 16.04
C ARG A 139 6.95 6.73 14.99
N GLU A 140 7.45 7.90 14.60
CA GLU A 140 6.86 8.68 13.52
C GLU A 140 7.01 7.96 12.19
N ILE A 141 5.93 7.94 11.41
CA ILE A 141 5.95 7.55 10.01
C ILE A 141 6.01 8.85 9.23
N PRO A 142 7.06 9.11 8.44
CA PRO A 142 7.11 10.30 7.61
C PRO A 142 5.84 10.42 6.77
N GLU A 143 5.42 11.66 6.49
CA GLU A 143 4.21 12.03 5.75
C GLU A 143 2.86 11.68 6.41
N ILE A 144 2.79 10.66 7.26
CA ILE A 144 1.52 10.18 7.84
C ILE A 144 1.26 10.86 9.20
N PRO A 145 0.14 11.58 9.37
CA PRO A 145 -0.22 12.15 10.66
C PRO A 145 -0.35 11.07 11.75
N LYS A 146 0.13 11.37 12.96
CA LYS A 146 0.23 10.39 14.06
C LYS A 146 -1.12 9.73 14.41
N GLU A 147 -2.21 10.48 14.31
CA GLU A 147 -3.58 10.02 14.52
C GLU A 147 -4.06 8.97 13.48
N GLN A 148 -3.34 8.85 12.36
CA GLN A 148 -3.58 7.85 11.33
C GLN A 148 -2.78 6.57 11.54
N GLY A 149 -1.82 6.57 12.48
CA GLY A 149 -0.96 5.43 12.78
C GLY A 149 -1.75 4.18 13.16
N VAL A 150 -1.41 3.06 12.53
CA VAL A 150 -1.99 1.73 12.77
C VAL A 150 -0.88 0.76 13.16
N SER A 151 -1.00 0.12 14.33
CA SER A 151 -0.16 -1.01 14.67
C SER A 151 -0.73 -2.30 14.07
N VAL A 152 0.11 -3.05 13.35
CA VAL A 152 -0.26 -4.33 12.75
C VAL A 152 0.62 -5.43 13.30
N TYR A 153 0.00 -6.51 13.77
CA TYR A 153 0.70 -7.72 14.19
C TYR A 153 -0.22 -8.93 13.98
N SER A 154 0.23 -9.89 13.19
CA SER A 154 -0.55 -11.07 12.85
C SER A 154 0.21 -12.33 13.25
N ASN A 155 -0.21 -12.97 14.34
CA ASN A 155 0.27 -14.29 14.72
C ASN A 155 -0.90 -15.13 15.25
N PRO A 156 -1.31 -16.20 14.52
CA PRO A 156 -2.49 -16.98 14.87
C PRO A 156 -2.37 -17.71 16.22
N PHE A 157 -1.15 -17.92 16.71
CA PHE A 157 -0.87 -18.52 18.01
C PHE A 157 -0.85 -17.50 19.16
N GLN A 158 -0.92 -16.20 18.85
CA GLN A 158 -0.91 -15.10 19.83
C GLN A 158 -2.11 -14.16 19.60
N ARG A 159 -3.31 -14.73 19.56
CA ARG A 159 -4.56 -13.99 19.29
C ARG A 159 -4.73 -12.74 20.14
N LEU A 160 -4.55 -12.85 21.47
CA LEU A 160 -4.71 -11.71 22.40
C LEU A 160 -3.83 -10.50 22.07
N ARG A 161 -2.68 -10.73 21.41
CA ARG A 161 -1.78 -9.66 20.94
C ARG A 161 -2.08 -9.21 19.52
N SER A 162 -2.58 -10.11 18.67
CA SER A 162 -2.78 -9.86 17.25
C SER A 162 -4.12 -9.18 16.94
N GLU A 163 -5.20 -9.62 17.59
CA GLU A 163 -6.55 -9.09 17.35
C GLU A 163 -6.66 -7.55 17.50
N PRO A 164 -6.08 -6.91 18.55
CA PRO A 164 -6.14 -5.44 18.67
C PRO A 164 -5.16 -4.70 17.75
N GLN A 165 -4.21 -5.39 17.12
CA GLN A 165 -3.21 -4.81 16.22
C GLN A 165 -3.59 -5.11 14.76
N ASN A 166 -4.74 -4.59 14.36
CA ASN A 166 -5.35 -4.80 13.05
C ASN A 166 -6.04 -3.50 12.61
N LEU A 167 -6.37 -3.39 11.33
CA LEU A 167 -7.12 -2.28 10.75
C LEU A 167 -8.42 -2.82 10.18
N TYR A 168 -9.53 -2.18 10.53
CA TYR A 168 -10.87 -2.51 10.04
C TYR A 168 -11.44 -1.34 9.28
N ILE A 169 -12.01 -1.61 8.10
CA ILE A 169 -12.60 -0.59 7.23
C ILE A 169 -13.98 -1.05 6.81
N LEU A 170 -14.99 -0.23 7.05
CA LEU A 170 -16.36 -0.43 6.59
C LEU A 170 -16.65 0.57 5.47
N ASN A 171 -17.07 0.05 4.32
CA ASN A 171 -17.65 0.88 3.28
C ASN A 171 -19.11 1.19 3.61
N SER A 172 -19.35 2.37 4.20
CA SER A 172 -20.68 2.90 4.48
C SER A 172 -21.30 3.66 3.30
N LEU A 173 -20.62 3.74 2.15
CA LEU A 173 -21.10 4.41 0.96
C LEU A 173 -22.05 3.49 0.17
N SER A 174 -22.78 4.09 -0.78
CA SER A 174 -23.76 3.39 -1.62
C SER A 174 -23.16 2.71 -2.85
N HIS A 175 -21.85 2.81 -3.05
CA HIS A 175 -21.12 2.28 -4.21
C HIS A 175 -19.83 1.58 -3.76
N PRO A 176 -19.31 0.63 -4.56
CA PRO A 176 -18.04 -0.02 -4.29
C PRO A 176 -16.92 1.02 -4.23
N VAL A 177 -15.94 0.80 -3.36
CA VAL A 177 -14.74 1.62 -3.26
C VAL A 177 -13.52 0.79 -3.57
N GLU A 178 -12.77 1.22 -4.57
CA GLU A 178 -11.55 0.57 -5.02
C GLU A 178 -10.33 1.30 -4.45
N PHE A 179 -9.43 0.53 -3.86
CA PHE A 179 -8.09 0.95 -3.49
C PHE A 179 -7.14 0.48 -4.58
N VAL A 180 -6.39 1.41 -5.15
CA VAL A 180 -5.37 1.14 -6.17
C VAL A 180 -4.04 1.64 -5.63
N PHE A 181 -3.01 0.81 -5.70
CA PHE A 181 -1.65 1.19 -5.36
C PHE A 181 -0.87 1.44 -6.66
N ASP A 182 -0.36 2.65 -6.84
CA ASP A 182 0.55 3.00 -7.92
C ASP A 182 1.95 3.16 -7.34
N TYR A 183 2.97 2.68 -8.03
CA TYR A 183 4.33 2.71 -7.53
C TYR A 183 5.31 3.01 -8.67
N ASP A 184 6.02 4.12 -8.55
CA ASP A 184 6.90 4.63 -9.61
C ASP A 184 8.37 4.23 -9.48
N GLY A 185 8.72 3.52 -8.39
CA GLY A 185 10.11 3.20 -8.04
C GLY A 185 10.57 3.86 -6.74
N GLU A 186 9.97 4.98 -6.35
CA GLU A 186 10.36 5.77 -5.17
C GLU A 186 9.18 6.05 -4.25
N VAL A 187 7.99 6.28 -4.81
CA VAL A 187 6.79 6.67 -4.08
C VAL A 187 5.67 5.69 -4.36
N LEU A 188 4.98 5.30 -3.28
CA LEU A 188 3.71 4.57 -3.31
C LEU A 188 2.55 5.55 -3.10
#